data_AF-A0A7W0LUM0-F1
#
_entry.id   AF-A0A7W0LUM0-F1
#
_cell.length_a   1.000
_cell.length_b   1.000
_cell.length_c   1.000
_cell.angle_alpha   90.00
_cell.angle_beta   90.00
_cell.angle_gamma   90.00
#
_symmetry.space_group_name_H-M   'P 1'
#
loop_
_entity.id
_entity.type
_entity.pdbx_description
1 polymer ?
#
loop_
_entity_poly.entity_id
_entity_poly.type
_entity_poly.pdbx_seq_one_letter_code
_entity_poly.pdbx_strand_id
1 'polypeptide(L)'
;MKARKVSQLDPDGTLADNARRIAAMRLEEVRSFAPRAFDPSEVEALHDMRIAAKRLRYVLEITGPALGPYARQGASTAKKLQDLLGEIHDCDVMLPRVHAHIDRLRAEDATWVRQAAGSRPKDLTPSAARDTPNRARYRGLEALAVYLSARRAVLFDRFLREWETLEGSGFAARLMEGISPEPAGMGPEPATPGLDPDPPGPSLGPDPGSASEIGGSSLSPPDTGPAAPPDEAGP
;
A
#
# COMPACT_ATOMS: atom_id res chain seq x y z
N MET A 1 -18.57 4.49 -2.35
CA MET A 1 -18.49 5.49 -3.45
C MET A 1 -18.40 4.90 -4.88
N LYS A 2 -19.09 5.51 -5.86
CA LYS A 2 -19.00 5.21 -7.31
C LYS A 2 -17.82 5.94 -7.96
N ALA A 3 -17.12 5.30 -8.90
CA ALA A 3 -16.03 5.96 -9.64
C ALA A 3 -16.57 7.13 -10.48
N ARG A 4 -15.84 8.26 -10.51
CA ARG A 4 -16.09 9.36 -11.44
C ARG A 4 -15.93 8.85 -12.87
N LYS A 5 -16.82 9.34 -13.72
CA LYS A 5 -16.82 9.05 -15.15
C LYS A 5 -15.58 9.69 -15.77
N VAL A 6 -14.82 8.90 -16.53
CA VAL A 6 -13.75 9.44 -17.37
C VAL A 6 -14.42 9.95 -18.64
N SER A 7 -14.41 11.27 -18.84
CA SER A 7 -14.88 11.90 -20.08
C SER A 7 -13.75 11.88 -21.13
N GLN A 8 -14.12 12.01 -22.41
CA GLN A 8 -13.17 12.14 -23.53
C GLN A 8 -12.26 10.93 -23.78
N LEU A 9 -12.79 9.71 -23.57
CA LEU A 9 -12.16 8.52 -24.14
C LEU A 9 -12.44 8.49 -25.64
N ASP A 10 -11.41 8.18 -26.42
CA ASP A 10 -11.48 8.05 -27.87
C ASP A 10 -11.41 6.56 -28.22
N PRO A 11 -12.51 5.91 -28.63
CA PRO A 11 -12.52 4.50 -28.99
C PRO A 11 -11.56 4.15 -30.12
N ASP A 12 -11.28 5.12 -31.00
CA ASP A 12 -10.40 4.96 -32.15
C ASP A 12 -8.95 5.37 -31.83
N GLY A 13 -8.71 5.92 -30.64
CA GLY A 13 -7.41 6.34 -30.14
C GLY A 13 -6.56 5.20 -29.57
N THR A 14 -5.29 5.48 -29.27
CA THR A 14 -4.38 4.45 -28.75
C THR A 14 -4.74 4.04 -27.32
N LEU A 15 -4.42 2.78 -26.97
CA LEU A 15 -4.56 2.30 -25.58
C LEU A 15 -3.77 3.20 -24.61
N ALA A 16 -2.56 3.63 -24.99
CA ALA A 16 -1.72 4.48 -24.15
C ALA A 16 -2.39 5.84 -23.87
N ASP A 17 -2.99 6.47 -24.89
CA ASP A 17 -3.67 7.75 -24.75
C ASP A 17 -4.91 7.67 -23.85
N ASN A 18 -5.71 6.62 -24.01
CA ASN A 18 -6.86 6.37 -23.15
C ASN A 18 -6.41 6.02 -21.72
N ALA A 19 -5.39 5.18 -21.56
CA ALA A 19 -4.84 4.79 -20.27
C ALA A 19 -4.32 5.99 -19.48
N ARG A 20 -3.62 6.92 -20.13
CA ARG A 20 -3.17 8.20 -19.53
C ARG A 20 -4.33 8.99 -18.96
N ARG A 21 -5.40 9.19 -19.73
CA ARG A 21 -6.59 9.95 -19.29
C ARG A 21 -7.25 9.29 -18.09
N ILE A 22 -7.37 7.96 -18.11
CA ILE A 22 -7.92 7.20 -16.98
C ILE A 22 -7.01 7.33 -15.76
N ALA A 23 -5.70 7.13 -15.90
CA ALA A 23 -4.74 7.23 -14.81
C ALA A 23 -4.74 8.62 -14.16
N ALA A 24 -4.76 9.69 -14.97
CA ALA A 24 -4.87 11.07 -14.51
C ALA A 24 -6.12 11.30 -13.67
N MET A 25 -7.28 10.85 -14.17
CA MET A 25 -8.53 10.98 -13.44
C MET A 25 -8.52 10.17 -12.13
N ARG A 26 -7.95 8.96 -12.13
CA ARG A 26 -7.87 8.14 -10.91
C ARG A 26 -6.90 8.74 -9.88
N LEU A 27 -5.81 9.34 -10.32
CA LEU A 27 -4.89 10.06 -9.45
C LEU A 27 -5.58 11.25 -8.79
N GLU A 28 -6.29 12.05 -9.59
CA GLU A 28 -7.03 13.21 -9.08
C GLU A 28 -8.18 12.79 -8.14
N GLU A 29 -8.85 11.67 -8.39
CA GLU A 29 -9.80 11.10 -7.44
C GLU A 29 -9.16 10.86 -6.07
N VAL A 30 -8.00 10.18 -6.02
CA VAL A 30 -7.29 9.92 -4.76
C VAL A 30 -7.00 11.23 -4.03
N ARG A 31 -6.45 12.21 -4.74
CA ARG A 31 -6.07 13.51 -4.16
C ARG A 31 -7.27 14.30 -3.66
N SER A 32 -8.40 14.20 -4.34
CA SER A 32 -9.61 14.93 -3.94
C SER A 32 -10.20 14.50 -2.59
N PHE A 33 -9.84 13.32 -2.07
CA PHE A 33 -10.23 12.90 -0.72
C PHE A 33 -9.30 13.40 0.37
N ALA A 34 -8.06 13.79 0.03
CA ALA A 34 -7.04 14.13 1.01
C ALA A 34 -7.47 15.21 2.02
N PRO A 35 -8.12 16.33 1.62
CA PRO A 35 -8.53 17.36 2.58
C PRO A 35 -9.46 16.85 3.68
N ARG A 36 -10.40 15.94 3.34
CA ARG A 36 -11.29 15.32 4.32
C ARG A 36 -10.59 14.19 5.07
N ALA A 37 -9.75 13.41 4.39
CA ALA A 37 -9.01 12.31 4.99
C ALA A 37 -7.97 12.76 6.04
N PHE A 38 -7.62 14.05 6.10
CA PHE A 38 -6.78 14.60 7.16
C PHE A 38 -7.51 14.82 8.49
N ASP A 39 -8.83 14.67 8.52
CA ASP A 39 -9.58 14.57 9.75
C ASP A 39 -9.70 13.09 10.17
N PRO A 40 -9.17 12.68 11.33
CA PRO A 40 -9.27 11.30 11.79
C PRO A 40 -10.71 10.85 12.04
N SER A 41 -11.68 11.76 12.21
CA SER A 41 -13.09 11.42 12.37
C SER A 41 -13.80 11.08 11.05
N GLU A 42 -13.22 11.47 9.91
CA GLU A 42 -13.77 11.25 8.57
C GLU A 42 -13.46 9.83 8.05
N VAL A 43 -13.96 8.82 8.77
CA VAL A 43 -13.78 7.38 8.47
C VAL A 43 -14.20 7.04 7.03
N GLU A 44 -15.31 7.63 6.56
CA GLU A 44 -15.79 7.39 5.19
C GLU A 44 -14.83 7.97 4.15
N ALA A 45 -14.23 9.14 4.38
CA ALA A 45 -13.28 9.75 3.47
C ALA A 45 -11.98 8.92 3.36
N LEU A 46 -11.47 8.41 4.50
CA LEU A 46 -10.33 7.49 4.53
C LEU A 46 -10.62 6.19 3.75
N HIS A 47 -11.81 5.62 3.95
CA HIS A 47 -12.26 4.44 3.22
C HIS A 47 -12.41 4.68 1.71
N ASP A 48 -13.00 5.81 1.32
CA ASP A 48 -13.18 6.18 -0.08
C ASP A 48 -11.85 6.47 -0.77
N MET A 49 -10.92 7.14 -0.08
CA MET A 49 -9.55 7.35 -0.53
C MET A 49 -8.82 6.02 -0.76
N ARG A 50 -9.01 5.04 0.14
CA ARG A 50 -8.48 3.67 -0.04
C ARG A 50 -9.01 3.01 -1.31
N ILE A 51 -10.32 3.13 -1.55
CA ILE A 51 -10.95 2.58 -2.77
C ILE A 51 -10.39 3.28 -4.01
N ALA A 52 -10.22 4.60 -3.98
CA ALA A 52 -9.63 5.36 -5.08
C ALA A 52 -8.18 4.91 -5.35
N ALA A 53 -7.36 4.73 -4.30
CA ALA A 53 -5.97 4.27 -4.42
C ALA A 53 -5.90 2.86 -5.03
N LYS A 54 -6.80 1.96 -4.60
CA LYS A 54 -6.96 0.62 -5.20
C LYS A 54 -7.27 0.69 -6.69
N ARG A 55 -8.19 1.57 -7.10
CA ARG A 55 -8.57 1.75 -8.51
C ARG A 55 -7.41 2.30 -9.34
N LEU A 56 -6.71 3.32 -8.83
CA LEU A 56 -5.51 3.86 -9.47
C LEU A 56 -4.47 2.76 -9.69
N ARG A 57 -4.18 1.97 -8.65
CA ARG A 57 -3.25 0.84 -8.74
C ARG A 57 -3.65 -0.13 -9.84
N TYR A 58 -4.91 -0.58 -9.88
CA TYR A 58 -5.36 -1.53 -10.89
C TYR A 58 -5.26 -0.99 -12.31
N VAL A 59 -5.60 0.29 -12.52
CA VAL A 59 -5.42 0.92 -13.83
C VAL A 59 -3.95 0.90 -14.24
N LEU A 60 -3.05 1.29 -13.34
CA LEU A 60 -1.60 1.33 -13.62
C LEU A 60 -0.99 -0.07 -13.81
N GLU A 61 -1.46 -1.08 -13.06
CA GLU A 61 -1.04 -2.48 -13.24
C GLU A 61 -1.46 -3.01 -14.61
N ILE A 62 -2.73 -2.80 -15.00
CA ILE A 62 -3.30 -3.28 -16.27
C ILE A 62 -2.67 -2.56 -17.46
N THR A 63 -2.46 -1.25 -17.36
CA THR A 63 -1.96 -0.41 -18.45
C THR A 63 -0.43 -0.27 -18.45
N GLY A 64 0.25 -0.92 -17.49
CA GLY A 64 1.69 -0.91 -17.35
C GLY A 64 2.48 -1.26 -18.63
N PRO A 65 2.07 -2.26 -19.44
CA PRO A 65 2.72 -2.55 -20.72
C PRO A 65 2.68 -1.38 -21.72
N ALA A 66 1.63 -0.55 -21.69
CA ALA A 66 1.46 0.60 -22.60
C ALA A 66 2.08 1.90 -22.05
N LEU A 67 2.13 2.05 -20.72
CA LEU A 67 2.60 3.26 -20.04
C LEU A 67 4.04 3.15 -19.50
N GLY A 68 4.66 1.98 -19.59
CA GLY A 68 6.06 1.78 -19.27
C GLY A 68 6.40 1.79 -17.77
N PRO A 69 7.68 2.03 -17.43
CA PRO A 69 8.19 1.90 -16.05
C PRO A 69 7.51 2.82 -15.03
N TYR A 70 7.12 4.04 -15.44
CA TYR A 70 6.48 5.01 -14.55
C TYR A 70 5.12 4.52 -14.02
N ALA A 71 4.36 3.77 -14.82
CA ALA A 71 3.13 3.15 -14.35
C ALA A 71 3.39 2.08 -13.29
N ARG A 72 4.45 1.28 -13.42
CA ARG A 72 4.84 0.30 -12.38
C ARG A 72 5.22 0.98 -11.08
N GLN A 73 5.99 2.08 -11.16
CA GLN A 73 6.34 2.86 -9.98
C GLN A 73 5.09 3.49 -9.33
N GLY A 74 4.19 4.05 -10.14
CA GLY A 74 2.92 4.60 -9.67
C GLY A 74 2.03 3.55 -9.01
N ALA A 75 1.94 2.34 -9.58
CA ALA A 75 1.22 1.22 -8.99
C ALA A 75 1.79 0.80 -7.63
N SER A 76 3.12 0.75 -7.51
CA SER A 76 3.81 0.46 -6.24
C SER A 76 3.50 1.51 -5.17
N THR A 77 3.54 2.79 -5.53
CA THR A 77 3.16 3.89 -4.62
C THR A 77 1.69 3.81 -4.22
N ALA A 78 0.78 3.62 -5.18
CA ALA A 78 -0.66 3.47 -4.91
C ALA A 78 -0.95 2.26 -4.02
N LYS A 79 -0.19 1.17 -4.17
CA LYS A 79 -0.25 0.00 -3.29
C LYS A 79 0.10 0.35 -1.85
N LYS A 80 1.23 1.05 -1.62
CA LYS A 80 1.65 1.44 -0.27
C LYS A 80 0.59 2.29 0.43
N LEU A 81 0.03 3.27 -0.28
CA LEU A 81 -1.07 4.11 0.23
C LEU A 81 -2.33 3.27 0.53
N GLN A 82 -2.73 2.40 -0.40
CA GLN A 82 -3.89 1.53 -0.24
C GLN A 82 -3.74 0.58 0.95
N ASP A 83 -2.55 0.02 1.16
CA ASP A 83 -2.26 -0.92 2.23
C ASP A 83 -2.30 -0.19 3.60
N LEU A 84 -1.69 0.99 3.71
CA LEU A 84 -1.73 1.81 4.92
C LEU A 84 -3.16 2.24 5.30
N LEU A 85 -3.92 2.77 4.34
CA LEU A 85 -5.34 3.10 4.55
C LEU A 85 -6.18 1.85 4.85
N GLY A 86 -5.75 0.67 4.36
CA GLY A 86 -6.35 -0.62 4.68
C GLY A 86 -6.23 -0.96 6.16
N GLU A 87 -5.05 -0.80 6.75
CA GLU A 87 -4.85 -1.06 8.18
C GLU A 87 -5.66 -0.11 9.06
N ILE A 88 -5.80 1.16 8.67
CA ILE A 88 -6.68 2.12 9.35
C ILE A 88 -8.13 1.63 9.28
N HIS A 89 -8.60 1.28 8.09
CA HIS A 89 -9.96 0.79 7.87
C HIS A 89 -10.26 -0.50 8.65
N ASP A 90 -9.30 -1.40 8.78
CA ASP A 90 -9.45 -2.60 9.60
C ASP A 90 -9.71 -2.24 11.07
N CYS A 91 -9.02 -1.24 11.60
CA CYS A 91 -9.28 -0.73 12.96
C CYS A 91 -10.68 -0.08 13.05
N ASP A 92 -11.06 0.73 12.06
CA ASP A 92 -12.38 1.40 12.00
C ASP A 92 -13.55 0.41 11.95
N VAL A 93 -13.35 -0.76 11.32
CA VAL A 93 -14.37 -1.82 11.25
C VAL A 93 -14.35 -2.69 12.50
N MET A 94 -13.17 -3.01 13.03
CA MET A 94 -13.03 -3.95 14.15
C MET A 94 -13.40 -3.34 15.50
N LEU A 95 -13.03 -2.08 15.76
CA LEU A 95 -13.26 -1.45 17.06
C LEU A 95 -14.75 -1.39 17.44
N PRO A 96 -15.68 -0.94 16.56
CA PRO A 96 -17.12 -0.97 16.86
C PRO A 96 -17.66 -2.38 17.10
N ARG A 97 -17.13 -3.39 16.39
CA ARG A 97 -17.53 -4.80 16.58
C ARG A 97 -17.10 -5.34 17.93
N VAL A 98 -15.89 -4.99 18.38
CA VAL A 98 -15.38 -5.35 19.70
C VAL A 98 -16.23 -4.70 20.79
N HIS A 99 -16.55 -3.41 20.67
CA HIS A 99 -17.43 -2.71 21.62
C HIS A 99 -18.82 -3.35 21.68
N ALA A 100 -19.46 -3.59 20.54
CA ALA A 100 -20.77 -4.25 20.50
C ALA A 100 -20.75 -5.64 21.15
N HIS A 101 -19.65 -6.38 20.99
CA HIS A 101 -19.48 -7.69 21.63
C HIS A 101 -19.29 -7.57 23.14
N ILE A 102 -18.50 -6.60 23.62
CA ILE A 102 -18.34 -6.29 25.04
C ILE A 102 -19.70 -5.97 25.66
N ASP A 103 -20.50 -5.11 25.02
CA ASP A 103 -21.80 -4.69 25.53
C ASP A 103 -22.79 -5.85 25.62
N ARG A 104 -22.79 -6.74 24.61
CA ARG A 104 -23.57 -7.98 24.64
C ARG A 104 -23.19 -8.87 25.83
N LEU A 105 -21.89 -9.11 26.05
CA LEU A 105 -21.41 -9.93 27.17
C LEU A 105 -21.76 -9.31 28.54
N ARG A 106 -21.64 -7.98 28.66
CA ARG A 106 -22.03 -7.25 29.87
C ARG A 106 -23.53 -7.35 30.14
N ALA A 107 -24.37 -7.29 29.10
CA ALA A 107 -25.82 -7.46 29.24
C ALA A 107 -26.22 -8.89 29.65
N GLU A 108 -25.53 -9.91 29.13
CA GLU A 108 -25.69 -11.30 29.55
C GLU A 108 -25.33 -11.48 31.03
N ASP A 109 -24.20 -10.92 31.46
CA ASP A 109 -23.77 -10.97 32.86
C ASP A 109 -24.73 -10.18 33.79
N ALA A 110 -25.24 -9.03 33.35
CA ALA A 110 -26.25 -8.29 34.12
C ALA A 110 -27.54 -9.10 34.30
N THR A 111 -27.96 -9.83 33.26
CA THR A 111 -29.10 -10.74 33.31
C THR A 111 -28.84 -11.91 34.27
N TRP A 112 -27.65 -12.51 34.20
CA TRP A 112 -27.22 -13.57 35.13
C TRP A 112 -27.29 -13.09 36.58
N VAL A 113 -26.75 -11.91 36.88
CA VAL A 113 -26.73 -11.34 38.22
C VAL A 113 -28.16 -11.07 38.72
N ARG A 114 -29.03 -10.54 37.86
CA ARG A 114 -30.43 -10.29 38.20
C ARG A 114 -31.20 -11.57 38.50
N GLN A 115 -30.95 -12.65 37.77
CA GLN A 115 -31.58 -13.95 38.00
C GLN A 115 -31.12 -14.59 39.32
N ALA A 116 -29.88 -14.36 39.72
CA ALA A 116 -29.35 -14.82 41.00
C ALA A 116 -29.81 -13.97 42.20
N ALA A 117 -30.30 -12.75 41.97
CA ALA A 117 -30.71 -11.84 43.03
C ALA A 117 -32.08 -12.20 43.63
N GLY A 118 -32.22 -11.98 44.94
CA GLY A 118 -33.51 -12.07 45.64
C GLY A 118 -34.52 -11.01 45.16
N SER A 119 -35.74 -11.05 45.70
CA SER A 119 -36.83 -10.15 45.24
C SER A 119 -36.65 -8.68 45.63
N ARG A 120 -35.69 -8.34 46.52
CA ARG A 120 -35.46 -6.96 46.97
C ARG A 120 -34.14 -6.41 46.43
N PRO A 121 -34.07 -5.12 46.06
CA PRO A 121 -32.82 -4.50 45.58
C PRO A 121 -31.63 -4.60 46.55
N LYS A 122 -31.90 -4.59 47.86
CA LYS A 122 -30.86 -4.75 48.90
C LYS A 122 -30.22 -6.14 48.95
N ASP A 123 -30.84 -7.13 48.30
CA ASP A 123 -30.31 -8.48 48.19
C ASP A 123 -29.25 -8.56 47.07
N LEU A 124 -29.10 -7.49 46.28
CA LEU A 124 -28.11 -7.37 45.23
C LEU A 124 -26.91 -6.53 45.69
N THR A 125 -25.75 -7.16 45.81
CA THR A 125 -24.50 -6.50 46.18
C THR A 125 -23.55 -6.40 44.98
N PRO A 126 -22.66 -5.38 44.92
CA PRO A 126 -21.66 -5.28 43.85
C PRO A 126 -20.74 -6.51 43.70
N SER A 127 -20.59 -7.31 44.76
CA SER A 127 -19.82 -8.56 44.70
C SER A 127 -20.47 -9.63 43.83
N ALA A 128 -21.79 -9.59 43.59
CA ALA A 128 -22.48 -10.53 42.71
C ALA A 128 -21.97 -10.46 41.25
N ALA A 129 -21.39 -9.33 40.84
CA ALA A 129 -20.77 -9.17 39.53
C ALA A 129 -19.35 -9.76 39.42
N ARG A 130 -18.79 -10.30 40.51
CA ARG A 130 -17.40 -10.83 40.51
C ARG A 130 -17.30 -12.20 39.84
N ASP A 131 -18.33 -13.01 39.98
CA ASP A 131 -18.34 -14.42 39.57
C ASP A 131 -19.15 -14.66 38.29
N THR A 132 -19.38 -13.60 37.51
CA THR A 132 -20.15 -13.69 36.29
C THR A 132 -19.37 -14.43 35.19
N PRO A 133 -20.07 -15.22 34.35
CA PRO A 133 -19.42 -16.13 33.41
C PRO A 133 -18.58 -15.43 32.34
N ASN A 134 -18.89 -14.18 32.00
CA ASN A 134 -18.19 -13.47 30.92
C ASN A 134 -17.19 -12.41 31.39
N ARG A 135 -17.02 -12.18 32.70
CA ARG A 135 -16.14 -11.12 33.22
C ARG A 135 -14.72 -11.16 32.70
N ALA A 136 -14.10 -12.33 32.68
CA ALA A 136 -12.75 -12.50 32.15
C ALA A 136 -12.71 -12.25 30.63
N ARG A 137 -13.78 -12.57 29.90
CA ARG A 137 -13.86 -12.45 28.44
C ARG A 137 -13.89 -10.99 28.01
N TYR A 138 -14.82 -10.19 28.54
CA TYR A 138 -14.89 -8.79 28.11
C TYR A 138 -13.71 -7.94 28.62
N ARG A 139 -13.04 -8.34 29.71
CA ARG A 139 -11.76 -7.71 30.14
C ARG A 139 -10.65 -7.84 29.10
N GLY A 140 -10.49 -9.03 28.51
CA GLY A 140 -9.53 -9.22 27.42
C GLY A 140 -9.87 -8.37 26.19
N LEU A 141 -11.17 -8.25 25.89
CA LEU A 141 -11.65 -7.43 24.78
C LEU A 141 -11.50 -5.92 25.04
N GLU A 142 -11.61 -5.46 26.28
CA GLU A 142 -11.30 -4.07 26.65
C GLU A 142 -9.84 -3.72 26.34
N ALA A 143 -8.89 -4.62 26.68
CA ALA A 143 -7.48 -4.43 26.33
C ALA A 143 -7.28 -4.39 24.79
N LEU A 144 -7.97 -5.26 24.04
CA LEU A 144 -7.96 -5.23 22.58
C LEU A 144 -8.52 -3.92 22.02
N ALA A 145 -9.61 -3.39 22.59
CA ALA A 145 -10.20 -2.12 22.17
C ALA A 145 -9.23 -0.94 22.37
N VAL A 146 -8.54 -0.90 23.51
CA VAL A 146 -7.48 0.08 23.77
C VAL A 146 -6.35 -0.03 22.74
N TYR A 147 -5.89 -1.25 22.46
CA TYR A 147 -4.87 -1.50 21.44
C TYR A 147 -5.30 -1.04 20.05
N LEU A 148 -6.51 -1.39 19.60
CA LEU A 148 -7.03 -1.02 18.28
C LEU A 148 -7.15 0.50 18.14
N SER A 149 -7.62 1.19 19.19
CA SER A 149 -7.69 2.66 19.22
C SER A 149 -6.31 3.30 19.09
N ALA A 150 -5.33 2.85 19.89
CA ALA A 150 -3.96 3.34 19.81
C ALA A 150 -3.29 3.03 18.46
N ARG A 151 -3.46 1.81 17.95
CA ARG A 151 -2.93 1.39 16.64
C ARG A 151 -3.49 2.26 15.53
N ARG A 152 -4.79 2.52 15.53
CA ARG A 152 -5.45 3.40 14.55
C ARG A 152 -4.83 4.79 14.55
N ALA A 153 -4.61 5.39 15.72
CA ALA A 153 -3.99 6.71 15.84
C ALA A 153 -2.55 6.72 15.27
N VAL A 154 -1.73 5.73 15.62
CA VAL A 154 -0.36 5.59 15.08
C VAL A 154 -0.35 5.45 13.55
N LEU A 155 -1.26 4.65 13.00
CA LEU A 155 -1.40 4.48 11.54
C LEU A 155 -1.85 5.77 10.87
N PHE A 156 -2.74 6.53 11.50
CA PHE A 156 -3.20 7.81 10.99
C PHE A 156 -2.07 8.84 10.95
N ASP A 157 -1.29 8.97 12.03
CA ASP A 157 -0.11 9.85 12.06
C ASP A 157 0.91 9.46 10.97
N ARG A 158 1.09 8.16 10.75
CA ARG A 158 1.93 7.65 9.65
C ARG A 158 1.35 8.05 8.30
N PHE A 159 0.05 7.92 8.10
CA PHE A 159 -0.62 8.34 6.86
C PHE A 159 -0.35 9.82 6.54
N LEU A 160 -0.47 10.71 7.52
CA LEU A 160 -0.19 12.14 7.31
C LEU A 160 1.26 12.38 6.86
N ARG A 161 2.24 11.76 7.53
CA ARG A 161 3.67 11.90 7.16
C ARG A 161 3.99 11.33 5.77
N GLU A 162 3.47 10.15 5.46
CA GLU A 162 3.69 9.49 4.17
C GLU A 162 3.02 10.28 3.04
N TRP A 163 1.84 10.85 3.29
CA TRP A 163 1.15 11.71 2.34
C TRP A 163 1.91 13.01 2.07
N GLU A 164 2.41 13.68 3.12
CA GLU A 164 3.24 14.87 2.99
C GLU A 164 4.52 14.58 2.19
N THR A 165 5.20 13.48 2.52
CA THR A 165 6.39 13.02 1.79
C THR A 165 6.05 12.75 0.31
N LEU A 166 4.90 12.14 0.05
CA LEU A 166 4.46 11.81 -1.30
C LEU A 166 4.22 13.08 -2.14
N GLU A 167 3.47 14.05 -1.62
CA GLU A 167 3.20 15.33 -2.30
C GLU A 167 4.48 16.16 -2.45
N GLY A 168 5.33 16.24 -1.40
CA GLY A 168 6.60 16.95 -1.43
C GLY A 168 7.60 16.39 -2.46
N SER A 169 7.49 15.09 -2.77
CA SER A 169 8.30 14.47 -3.83
C SER A 169 7.83 14.79 -5.25
N GLY A 170 6.76 15.56 -5.44
CA GLY A 170 6.17 15.83 -6.75
C GLY A 170 5.69 14.57 -7.46
N PHE A 171 5.31 13.52 -6.72
CA PHE A 171 4.94 12.21 -7.28
C PHE A 171 3.87 12.33 -8.37
N ALA A 172 2.84 13.12 -8.15
CA ALA A 172 1.75 13.31 -9.11
C ALA A 172 2.27 13.88 -10.44
N ALA A 173 3.10 14.92 -10.38
CA ALA A 173 3.70 15.53 -11.56
C ALA A 173 4.60 14.53 -12.30
N ARG A 174 5.50 13.83 -11.57
CA ARG A 174 6.41 12.83 -12.16
C ARG A 174 5.68 11.64 -12.77
N LEU A 175 4.59 11.18 -12.15
CA LEU A 175 3.77 10.11 -12.72
C LEU A 175 3.12 10.59 -14.02
N MET A 176 2.57 11.80 -14.05
CA MET A 176 1.91 12.37 -15.23
C MET A 176 2.90 12.67 -16.37
N GLU A 177 4.07 13.22 -16.06
CA GLU A 177 5.14 13.46 -17.01
C GLU A 177 5.69 12.14 -17.56
N GLY A 178 6.00 11.18 -16.69
CA GLY A 178 6.58 9.90 -17.09
C GLY A 178 5.64 8.98 -17.89
N ILE A 179 4.33 9.20 -17.85
CA ILE A 179 3.36 8.49 -18.70
C ILE A 179 2.97 9.29 -19.95
N SER A 180 3.43 10.54 -20.10
CA SER A 180 3.17 11.38 -21.27
C SER A 180 3.80 10.78 -22.53
N PRO A 181 3.24 11.02 -23.72
CA PRO A 181 3.86 10.54 -24.95
C PRO A 181 5.24 11.17 -25.13
N GLU A 182 6.25 10.35 -25.45
CA GLU A 182 7.48 10.83 -26.07
C GLU A 182 7.09 11.71 -27.28
N PRO A 183 7.74 12.87 -27.50
CA PRO A 183 7.45 13.67 -28.68
C PRO A 183 7.62 12.77 -29.91
N ALA A 184 6.57 12.68 -30.72
CA ALA A 184 6.60 11.99 -32.00
C ALA A 184 7.66 12.66 -32.90
N GLY A 185 8.90 12.20 -32.82
CA GLY A 185 10.02 12.94 -33.39
C GLY A 185 11.41 12.36 -33.14
N MET A 186 11.56 11.05 -33.01
CA MET A 186 12.82 10.38 -33.33
C MET A 186 12.47 9.05 -34.01
N GLY A 187 12.16 9.12 -35.30
CA GLY A 187 12.18 7.92 -36.13
C GLY A 187 13.57 7.30 -36.10
N PRO A 188 13.72 5.99 -36.38
CA PRO A 188 15.05 5.41 -36.55
C PRO A 188 15.80 6.24 -37.59
N GLU A 189 17.02 6.65 -37.23
CA GLU A 189 17.97 7.28 -38.15
C GLU A 189 17.97 6.49 -39.46
N PRO A 190 17.79 7.11 -40.64
CA PRO A 190 17.76 6.37 -41.88
C PRO A 190 19.10 5.65 -42.04
N ALA A 191 19.03 4.31 -42.14
CA ALA A 191 20.16 3.49 -42.50
C ALA A 191 20.80 4.06 -43.77
N THR A 192 22.06 4.45 -43.67
CA THR A 192 22.90 4.81 -44.80
C THR A 192 22.80 3.71 -45.86
N PRO A 193 22.44 4.03 -47.11
CA PRO A 193 22.44 3.06 -48.19
C PRO A 193 23.86 2.51 -48.37
N GLY A 194 23.98 1.19 -48.43
CA GLY A 194 25.24 0.46 -48.51
C GLY A 194 26.16 0.98 -49.62
N LEU A 195 27.42 1.21 -49.26
CA LEU A 195 28.52 1.09 -50.21
C LEU A 195 28.71 -0.40 -50.50
N ASP A 196 28.66 -0.75 -51.78
CA ASP A 196 29.13 -2.03 -52.30
C ASP A 196 30.59 -2.31 -51.87
N PRO A 197 30.99 -3.58 -51.73
CA PRO A 197 32.33 -3.95 -51.29
C PRO A 197 33.36 -3.72 -52.40
N ASP A 198 34.40 -2.93 -52.10
CA ASP A 198 35.60 -2.81 -52.95
C ASP A 198 36.52 -4.04 -52.78
N PRO A 199 37.30 -4.42 -53.82
CA PRO A 199 37.93 -5.73 -53.97
C PRO A 199 39.22 -5.90 -53.13
N PRO A 200 39.76 -7.14 -53.01
CA PRO A 200 40.85 -7.41 -52.09
C PRO A 200 42.23 -7.11 -52.69
N GLY A 201 43.12 -6.57 -51.86
CA GLY A 201 44.58 -6.70 -52.02
C GLY A 201 45.39 -5.67 -51.21
N PRO A 202 46.70 -5.89 -51.00
CA PRO A 202 47.45 -7.14 -50.85
C PRO A 202 48.08 -7.29 -49.44
N SER A 203 48.48 -8.53 -49.16
CA SER A 203 49.23 -9.00 -47.98
C SER A 203 50.55 -8.25 -47.74
N LEU A 204 50.75 -7.76 -46.51
CA LEU A 204 52.06 -7.54 -45.88
C LEU A 204 51.98 -7.96 -44.40
N GLY A 205 52.72 -9.00 -44.01
CA GLY A 205 53.05 -9.27 -42.60
C GLY A 205 54.32 -8.51 -42.16
N PRO A 206 54.98 -8.89 -41.05
CA PRO A 206 54.43 -8.90 -39.68
C PRO A 206 55.27 -8.06 -38.68
N ASP A 207 54.75 -8.01 -37.44
CA ASP A 207 55.44 -7.84 -36.12
C ASP A 207 55.87 -6.43 -35.62
N PRO A 208 56.15 -6.25 -34.30
CA PRO A 208 55.50 -6.79 -33.08
C PRO A 208 55.31 -5.72 -31.97
N GLY A 209 54.58 -6.04 -30.89
CA GLY A 209 54.89 -5.45 -29.57
C GLY A 209 53.74 -5.10 -28.63
N SER A 210 53.86 -5.63 -27.40
CA SER A 210 53.31 -5.13 -26.12
C SER A 210 51.99 -5.71 -25.59
N ALA A 211 52.13 -6.93 -25.06
CA ALA A 211 51.87 -7.37 -23.68
C ALA A 211 50.92 -6.63 -22.71
N SER A 212 50.35 -7.51 -21.85
CA SER A 212 49.79 -7.34 -20.49
C SER A 212 48.27 -7.14 -20.40
N GLU A 213 47.52 -8.19 -19.98
CA GLU A 213 47.24 -8.58 -18.56
C GLU A 213 46.48 -7.45 -17.84
N ILE A 214 45.37 -7.62 -17.11
CA ILE A 214 44.97 -8.61 -16.09
C ILE A 214 43.46 -8.31 -15.85
N GLY A 215 42.57 -9.28 -15.70
CA GLY A 215 42.28 -9.87 -14.40
C GLY A 215 40.80 -9.68 -14.03
N GLY A 216 40.00 -10.72 -14.23
CA GLY A 216 38.65 -10.81 -13.70
C GLY A 216 38.65 -11.22 -12.22
N SER A 217 37.67 -10.76 -11.46
CA SER A 217 37.27 -11.41 -10.21
C SER A 217 35.80 -11.15 -9.92
N SER A 218 35.04 -12.23 -10.14
CA SER A 218 33.78 -12.56 -9.50
C SER A 218 34.07 -12.92 -8.03
N LEU A 219 33.22 -12.51 -7.10
CA LEU A 219 32.89 -13.28 -5.88
C LEU A 219 31.72 -12.63 -5.13
N SER A 220 30.64 -13.40 -5.03
CA SER A 220 29.47 -13.18 -4.16
C SER A 220 29.83 -13.33 -2.67
N PRO A 221 29.08 -12.70 -1.74
CA PRO A 221 29.17 -12.99 -0.32
C PRO A 221 28.21 -14.14 0.10
N PRO A 222 28.54 -14.95 1.12
CA PRO A 222 27.63 -15.91 1.71
C PRO A 222 26.78 -15.30 2.84
N ASP A 223 25.60 -15.89 2.99
CA ASP A 223 24.58 -15.66 4.01
C ASP A 223 24.67 -16.71 5.14
N THR A 224 23.98 -16.45 6.26
CA THR A 224 23.68 -17.27 7.47
C THR A 224 24.75 -17.31 8.59
N GLY A 225 24.47 -17.06 9.87
CA GLY A 225 23.27 -16.65 10.63
C GLY A 225 23.64 -16.49 12.14
N PRO A 226 22.78 -15.98 13.04
CA PRO A 226 23.11 -15.92 14.46
C PRO A 226 22.51 -17.07 15.30
N ALA A 227 23.28 -17.43 16.34
CA ALA A 227 23.18 -18.57 17.24
C ALA A 227 21.94 -18.59 18.17
N ALA A 228 21.57 -19.81 18.57
CA ALA A 228 20.57 -20.14 19.59
C ALA A 228 21.05 -19.83 21.03
N PRO A 229 20.14 -19.61 22.00
CA PRO A 229 20.47 -19.44 23.41
C PRO A 229 20.63 -20.79 24.16
N PRO A 230 21.34 -20.82 25.31
CA PRO A 230 21.59 -22.05 26.06
C PRO A 230 20.45 -22.46 27.00
N ASP A 231 20.44 -23.76 27.27
CA ASP A 231 19.59 -24.58 28.16
C ASP A 231 19.46 -24.04 29.59
N GLU A 232 18.22 -23.97 30.09
CA GLU A 232 17.90 -23.90 31.52
C GLU A 232 17.69 -25.32 32.06
N ALA A 233 18.60 -25.79 32.92
CA ALA A 233 18.38 -26.91 33.81
C ALA A 233 17.93 -26.38 35.19
N GLY A 234 16.79 -26.88 35.69
CA GLY A 234 16.31 -26.69 37.07
C GLY A 234 17.21 -27.37 38.11
N PRO A 235 16.78 -27.54 39.37
CA PRO A 235 15.39 -27.67 39.87
C PRO A 235 14.80 -26.46 40.60
#